data_AF-A0A8T2WTQ8-F1
#
_entry.id   AF-A0A8T2WTQ8-F1
#
_cell.length_a   1.000
_cell.length_b   1.000
_cell.length_c   1.000
_cell.angle_alpha   90.00
_cell.angle_beta   90.00
_cell.angle_gamma   90.00
#
_symmetry.space_group_name_H-M   'P 1'
#
loop_
_entity.id
_entity.type
_entity.pdbx_description
1 polymer ?
#
loop_
_entity_poly.entity_id
_entity_poly.type
_entity_poly.pdbx_seq_one_letter_code
_entity_poly.pdbx_strand_id
1 'polypeptide(L)'
;MQCVPFKLVSPNSRTYSKAYDRHKIRVSSKQRALNVLLVVGDCVLVGLQPILVYMSKVDGKFNFSPLSVNFLIEAAKVLFAIVMLLFQARHQKVGEKPLLSISTFVQAARNNVLLAVPALLYAINNYLKFIMQLYFNPATVKMLSNLKVLVIAVLLKFIMRRRFSIIQWEALALLLIGISVNQLRSLPEGTSAMGLPVATGAYIYTLIFVTVPSMASVFNEYAMKSQYDTSIYLQNVFLYGYGAIFNFLAILGTVVVKGPSSFNILEGHSKATMLLIFNNAAQGILSSFFFKYADTILKKYSSTVATIFTGIASAALFGHTLTINFMLGISIVFISMHQFFSPLAKVKDEQQNGITELRDVPEKLKYVLSLSLSHTHTHTLTPSGQSVRNSFG
;
A
#
# COMPACT_ATOMS: atom_id res chain seq x y z
N MET A 1 -17.06 -36.91 -29.07
CA MET A 1 -17.25 -35.51 -28.59
C MET A 1 -17.85 -35.59 -27.19
N GLN A 2 -17.00 -35.72 -26.17
CA GLN A 2 -17.41 -35.78 -24.76
C GLN A 2 -16.87 -34.53 -24.07
N CYS A 3 -17.78 -33.64 -23.69
CA CYS A 3 -17.49 -32.44 -22.90
C CYS A 3 -17.07 -32.85 -21.49
N VAL A 4 -15.81 -32.62 -21.15
CA VAL A 4 -15.33 -32.64 -19.76
C VAL A 4 -15.68 -31.28 -19.13
N PRO A 5 -16.47 -31.20 -18.05
CA PRO A 5 -16.70 -29.95 -17.37
C PRO A 5 -15.43 -29.54 -16.62
N PHE A 6 -14.80 -28.45 -17.10
CA PHE A 6 -13.68 -27.80 -16.43
C PHE A 6 -14.20 -27.15 -15.14
N LYS A 7 -14.13 -27.86 -14.01
CA LYS A 7 -14.29 -27.25 -12.69
C LYS A 7 -13.19 -26.20 -12.54
N LEU A 8 -13.56 -24.92 -12.64
CA LEU A 8 -12.77 -23.82 -12.11
C LEU A 8 -12.60 -24.08 -10.60
N VAL A 9 -11.50 -24.74 -10.24
CA VAL A 9 -11.00 -24.71 -8.87
C VAL A 9 -10.55 -23.26 -8.64
N SER A 10 -11.46 -22.45 -8.11
CA SER A 10 -11.10 -21.17 -7.50
C SER A 10 -10.01 -21.47 -6.47
N PRO A 11 -8.79 -20.94 -6.64
CA PRO A 11 -7.73 -21.19 -5.68
C PRO A 11 -8.16 -20.55 -4.34
N ASN A 12 -8.36 -21.39 -3.33
CA ASN A 12 -8.84 -21.01 -2.02
C ASN A 12 -8.02 -19.81 -1.48
N SER A 13 -8.69 -18.71 -1.14
CA SER A 13 -8.07 -17.50 -0.53
C SER A 13 -7.21 -17.80 0.71
N ARG A 14 -7.46 -18.93 1.38
CA ARG A 14 -6.62 -19.47 2.49
C ARG A 14 -5.21 -19.89 2.06
N THR A 15 -5.02 -20.42 0.85
CA THR A 15 -3.70 -20.82 0.34
C THR A 15 -2.82 -19.59 0.08
N TYR A 16 -3.43 -18.48 -0.37
CA TYR A 16 -2.74 -17.21 -0.59
C TYR A 16 -2.25 -16.55 0.70
N SER A 17 -3.06 -16.55 1.77
CA SER A 17 -2.61 -16.08 3.09
C SER A 17 -1.43 -16.90 3.61
N LYS A 18 -1.47 -18.24 3.43
CA LYS A 18 -0.38 -19.13 3.85
C LYS A 18 0.90 -18.95 3.02
N ALA A 19 0.81 -18.71 1.71
CA ALA A 19 1.97 -18.40 0.87
C ALA A 19 2.59 -17.03 1.23
N TYR A 20 1.74 -16.04 1.51
CA TYR A 20 2.15 -14.71 1.98
C TYR A 20 2.90 -14.75 3.31
N ASP A 21 2.36 -15.44 4.32
CA ASP A 21 3.01 -15.58 5.62
C ASP A 21 4.29 -16.43 5.53
N ARG A 22 4.31 -17.49 4.70
CA ARG A 22 5.49 -18.34 4.52
C ARG A 22 6.68 -17.60 3.88
N HIS A 23 6.41 -16.60 3.03
CA HIS A 23 7.45 -15.69 2.51
C HIS A 23 7.90 -14.63 3.52
N LYS A 24 7.01 -14.18 4.42
CA LYS A 24 7.29 -13.19 5.47
C LYS A 24 8.20 -13.73 6.58
N ILE A 25 8.21 -15.05 6.83
CA ILE A 25 8.89 -15.68 7.97
C ILE A 25 10.41 -15.78 7.81
N ARG A 26 10.98 -15.73 6.60
CA ARG A 26 12.44 -15.61 6.41
C ARG A 26 12.83 -14.16 6.19
N VAL A 27 12.97 -13.40 7.28
CA VAL A 27 13.53 -12.03 7.24
C VAL A 27 15.04 -12.12 6.95
N SER A 28 15.38 -12.40 5.69
CA SER A 28 16.75 -12.34 5.20
C SER A 28 17.27 -10.90 5.34
N SER A 29 18.56 -10.74 5.62
CA SER A 29 19.23 -9.42 5.67
C SER A 29 18.92 -8.57 4.42
N LYS A 30 18.79 -9.22 3.25
CA LYS A 30 18.40 -8.59 1.98
C LYS A 30 17.01 -7.91 2.03
N GLN A 31 16.03 -8.52 2.70
CA GLN A 31 14.69 -7.95 2.83
C GLN A 31 14.67 -6.73 3.76
N ARG A 32 15.49 -6.74 4.83
CA ARG A 32 15.64 -5.57 5.70
C ARG A 32 16.29 -4.41 4.95
N ALA A 33 17.36 -4.69 4.21
CA ALA A 33 18.02 -3.68 3.37
C ALA A 33 17.05 -3.10 2.33
N LEU A 34 16.24 -3.93 1.67
CA LEU A 34 15.20 -3.48 0.75
C LEU A 34 14.18 -2.55 1.44
N ASN A 35 13.65 -2.95 2.60
CA ASN A 35 12.70 -2.12 3.34
C ASN A 35 13.30 -0.77 3.73
N VAL A 36 14.57 -0.72 4.16
CA VAL A 36 15.25 0.53 4.49
C VAL A 36 15.38 1.40 3.24
N LEU A 37 15.81 0.83 2.11
CA LEU A 37 15.92 1.56 0.84
C LEU A 37 14.57 2.13 0.38
N LEU A 38 13.49 1.36 0.53
CA LEU A 38 12.14 1.83 0.22
C LEU A 38 11.72 3.00 1.10
N VAL A 39 11.99 2.94 2.41
CA VAL A 39 11.66 4.02 3.35
C VAL A 39 12.48 5.27 3.06
N VAL A 40 13.78 5.14 2.82
CA VAL A 40 14.66 6.29 2.50
C VAL A 40 14.23 6.94 1.18
N GLY A 41 13.94 6.15 0.15
CA GLY A 41 13.44 6.67 -1.12
C GLY A 41 12.12 7.43 -0.97
N ASP A 42 11.21 6.93 -0.13
CA ASP A 42 9.92 7.57 0.11
C ASP A 42 10.11 8.88 0.89
N CYS A 43 11.01 8.90 1.87
CA CYS A 43 11.41 10.11 2.58
C CYS A 43 11.89 11.22 1.63
N VAL A 44 12.78 10.88 0.70
CA VAL A 44 13.30 11.84 -0.28
C VAL A 44 12.20 12.33 -1.20
N LEU A 45 11.43 11.43 -1.81
CA LEU A 45 10.44 11.81 -2.81
C LEU A 45 9.24 12.55 -2.19
N VAL A 46 8.76 12.12 -1.03
CA VAL A 46 7.66 12.78 -0.32
C VAL A 46 8.13 14.12 0.25
N GLY A 47 9.37 14.23 0.72
CA GLY A 47 9.89 15.49 1.24
C GLY A 47 10.21 16.53 0.17
N LEU A 48 10.57 16.10 -1.04
CA LEU A 48 10.74 17.00 -2.18
C LEU A 48 9.40 17.54 -2.72
N GLN A 49 8.31 16.81 -2.51
CA GLN A 49 7.00 17.13 -3.11
C GLN A 49 6.49 18.54 -2.76
N PRO A 50 6.44 19.01 -1.49
CA PRO A 50 5.94 20.35 -1.17
C PRO A 50 6.75 21.47 -1.82
N ILE A 51 8.07 21.28 -1.95
CA ILE A 51 8.99 22.22 -2.58
C ILE A 51 8.66 22.34 -4.08
N LEU A 52 8.55 21.21 -4.77
CA LEU A 52 8.19 21.19 -6.19
C LEU A 52 6.79 21.76 -6.45
N VAL A 53 5.83 21.47 -5.56
CA VAL A 53 4.49 22.05 -5.65
C VAL A 53 4.52 23.56 -5.48
N TYR A 54 5.33 24.08 -4.55
CA TYR A 54 5.51 25.52 -4.34
C TYR A 54 6.14 26.18 -5.58
N MET A 55 7.22 25.60 -6.11
CA MET A 55 7.90 26.09 -7.32
C MET A 55 7.04 26.02 -8.59
N SER A 56 6.04 25.13 -8.62
CA SER A 56 5.14 24.98 -9.77
C SER A 56 3.98 25.97 -9.77
N LYS A 57 3.81 26.76 -8.71
CA LYS A 57 2.80 27.82 -8.64
C LYS A 57 3.40 29.12 -9.20
N VAL A 58 2.69 29.74 -10.13
CA VAL A 58 2.97 31.09 -10.64
C VAL A 58 1.85 31.99 -10.11
N ASP A 59 2.19 33.06 -9.38
CA ASP A 59 1.22 33.98 -8.75
C ASP A 59 0.17 33.30 -7.86
N GLY A 60 0.58 32.24 -7.15
CA GLY A 60 -0.29 31.47 -6.25
C GLY A 60 -1.29 30.54 -6.94
N LYS A 61 -1.33 30.52 -8.29
CA LYS A 61 -2.21 29.67 -9.09
C LYS A 61 -1.41 28.61 -9.87
N PHE A 62 -2.09 27.53 -10.23
CA PHE A 62 -1.55 26.52 -11.15
C PHE A 62 -2.05 26.83 -12.55
N ASN A 63 -1.13 26.97 -13.51
CA ASN A 63 -1.47 27.25 -14.91
C ASN A 63 -1.76 25.96 -15.71
N PHE A 64 -1.79 24.80 -15.05
CA PHE A 64 -2.00 23.50 -15.68
C PHE A 64 -3.28 22.83 -15.19
N SER A 65 -3.88 22.00 -16.04
CA SER A 65 -5.00 21.14 -15.66
C SER A 65 -4.52 19.94 -14.84
N PRO A 66 -5.08 19.67 -13.64
CA PRO A 66 -4.73 18.50 -12.82
C PRO A 66 -4.95 17.17 -13.55
N LEU A 67 -5.94 17.09 -14.44
CA LEU A 67 -6.21 15.90 -15.25
C LEU A 67 -5.05 15.61 -16.21
N SER A 68 -4.52 16.66 -16.85
CA SER A 68 -3.37 16.53 -17.73
C SER A 68 -2.12 16.06 -16.96
N VAL A 69 -1.83 16.69 -15.82
CA VAL A 69 -0.68 16.30 -14.98
C VAL A 69 -0.79 14.84 -14.54
N ASN A 70 -1.98 14.39 -14.12
CA ASN A 70 -2.20 12.99 -13.76
C ASN A 70 -1.98 12.03 -14.93
N PHE A 71 -2.44 12.38 -16.13
CA PHE A 71 -2.20 11.59 -17.33
C PHE A 71 -0.70 11.50 -17.67
N LEU A 72 0.03 12.62 -17.62
CA LEU A 72 1.47 12.65 -17.84
C LEU A 72 2.25 11.83 -16.79
N ILE A 73 1.80 11.84 -15.53
CA ILE A 73 2.36 11.00 -14.47
C ILE A 73 2.17 9.51 -14.80
N GLU A 74 0.97 9.09 -15.23
CA GLU A 74 0.74 7.69 -15.65
C GLU A 74 1.58 7.33 -16.88
N ALA A 75 1.65 8.21 -17.88
CA ALA A 75 2.46 8.00 -19.08
C ALA A 75 3.96 7.84 -18.74
N ALA A 76 4.49 8.68 -17.85
CA ALA A 76 5.88 8.58 -17.38
C ALA A 76 6.15 7.27 -16.65
N LYS A 77 5.19 6.79 -15.83
CA LYS A 77 5.29 5.50 -15.15
C LYS A 77 5.23 4.31 -16.11
N VAL A 78 4.37 4.37 -17.13
CA VAL A 78 4.31 3.35 -18.21
C VAL A 78 5.63 3.30 -18.95
N LEU A 79 6.17 4.45 -19.36
CA LEU A 79 7.46 4.54 -20.04
C LEU A 79 8.58 3.92 -19.19
N PHE A 80 8.66 4.29 -17.92
CA PHE A 80 9.63 3.70 -17.00
C PHE A 80 9.46 2.18 -16.88
N ALA A 81 8.23 1.69 -16.73
CA ALA A 81 7.96 0.26 -16.62
C ALA A 81 8.36 -0.52 -17.89
N ILE A 82 8.11 0.04 -19.08
CA ILE A 82 8.53 -0.54 -20.36
C ILE A 82 10.05 -0.57 -20.47
N VAL A 83 10.74 0.55 -20.18
CA VAL A 83 12.21 0.62 -20.24
C VAL A 83 12.84 -0.41 -19.29
N MET A 84 12.35 -0.51 -18.06
CA MET A 84 12.83 -1.50 -17.10
C MET A 84 12.52 -2.94 -17.51
N LEU A 85 11.36 -3.18 -18.14
CA LEU A 85 11.02 -4.50 -18.69
C LEU A 85 11.97 -4.89 -19.84
N LEU A 86 12.29 -3.95 -20.74
CA LEU A 86 13.25 -4.16 -21.82
C LEU A 86 14.65 -4.45 -21.27
N PHE A 87 15.09 -3.70 -20.26
CA PHE A 87 16.37 -3.95 -19.59
C PHE A 87 16.40 -5.33 -18.93
N GLN A 88 15.33 -5.72 -18.23
CA GLN A 88 15.19 -7.06 -17.64
C GLN A 88 15.22 -8.15 -18.70
N ALA A 89 14.56 -7.96 -19.85
CA ALA A 89 14.56 -8.91 -20.95
C ALA A 89 15.95 -9.06 -21.60
N ARG A 90 16.76 -7.99 -21.62
CA ARG A 90 18.14 -8.02 -22.15
C ARG A 90 19.11 -8.76 -21.23
N HIS A 91 18.87 -8.74 -19.92
CA HIS A 91 19.69 -9.44 -18.92
C HIS A 91 19.15 -10.82 -18.54
N GLN A 92 18.16 -11.33 -19.28
CA GLN A 92 17.56 -12.64 -19.01
C GLN A 92 18.57 -13.76 -19.34
N LYS A 93 18.74 -14.70 -18.41
CA LYS A 93 19.67 -15.83 -18.61
C LYS A 93 19.17 -16.73 -19.74
N VAL A 94 20.09 -17.24 -20.55
CA VAL A 94 19.80 -18.17 -21.65
C VAL A 94 19.07 -19.40 -21.09
N GLY A 95 17.78 -19.56 -21.41
CA GLY A 95 16.95 -20.70 -20.97
C GLY A 95 15.63 -20.35 -20.29
N GLU A 96 15.40 -19.10 -19.88
CA GLU A 96 14.08 -18.67 -19.38
C GLU A 96 13.14 -18.26 -20.51
N LYS A 97 11.82 -18.45 -20.32
CA LYS A 97 10.82 -18.06 -21.32
C LYS A 97 10.95 -16.56 -21.64
N PRO A 98 11.01 -16.16 -22.92
CA PRO A 98 11.18 -14.76 -23.28
C PRO A 98 10.01 -13.95 -22.73
N LEU A 99 10.29 -13.03 -21.80
CA LEU A 99 9.28 -12.16 -21.18
C LEU A 99 8.53 -11.27 -22.19
N LEU A 100 9.11 -11.10 -23.38
CA LEU A 100 8.60 -10.28 -24.49
C LEU A 100 7.85 -11.09 -25.57
N SER A 101 7.70 -12.42 -25.43
CA SER A 101 6.91 -13.16 -26.42
C SER A 101 5.44 -12.71 -26.34
N ILE A 102 4.82 -12.47 -27.50
CA ILE A 102 3.44 -11.97 -27.60
C ILE A 102 2.47 -12.94 -26.91
N SER A 103 2.71 -14.25 -27.01
CA SER A 103 1.87 -15.25 -26.35
C SER A 103 1.98 -15.20 -24.82
N THR A 104 3.18 -14.99 -24.29
CA THR A 104 3.39 -14.79 -22.84
C THR A 104 2.83 -13.46 -22.36
N PHE A 105 2.89 -12.41 -23.18
CA PHE A 105 2.33 -11.10 -22.84
C PHE A 105 0.80 -11.13 -22.83
N VAL A 106 0.16 -11.77 -23.80
CA VAL A 106 -1.30 -11.94 -23.85
C VAL A 106 -1.79 -12.81 -22.69
N GLN A 107 -1.07 -13.89 -22.38
CA GLN A 107 -1.39 -14.72 -21.22
C GLN A 107 -1.20 -13.94 -19.91
N ALA A 108 -0.12 -13.14 -19.81
CA ALA A 108 0.11 -12.27 -18.68
C ALA A 108 -0.98 -11.20 -18.57
N ALA A 109 -1.43 -10.59 -19.66
CA ALA A 109 -2.53 -9.63 -19.67
C ALA A 109 -3.81 -10.25 -19.13
N ARG A 110 -4.18 -11.47 -19.59
CA ARG A 110 -5.35 -12.21 -19.10
C ARG A 110 -5.26 -12.54 -17.63
N ASN A 111 -4.09 -12.96 -17.16
CA ASN A 111 -3.89 -13.23 -15.74
C ASN A 111 -3.98 -11.91 -14.94
N ASN A 112 -3.33 -10.84 -15.39
CA ASN A 112 -3.21 -9.56 -14.70
C ASN A 112 -4.41 -8.61 -14.86
N VAL A 113 -5.56 -9.06 -15.42
CA VAL A 113 -6.79 -8.24 -15.52
C VAL A 113 -7.23 -7.72 -14.14
N LEU A 114 -6.92 -8.45 -13.07
CA LEU A 114 -7.19 -8.01 -11.69
C LEU A 114 -6.57 -6.62 -11.37
N LEU A 115 -5.47 -6.22 -12.03
CA LEU A 115 -4.83 -4.92 -11.86
C LEU A 115 -5.62 -3.76 -12.48
N ALA A 116 -6.62 -4.03 -13.32
CA ALA A 116 -7.51 -2.98 -13.85
C ALA A 116 -8.37 -2.35 -12.75
N VAL A 117 -8.78 -3.13 -11.74
CA VAL A 117 -9.59 -2.63 -10.61
C VAL A 117 -8.85 -1.58 -9.77
N PRO A 118 -7.63 -1.83 -9.24
CA PRO A 118 -6.88 -0.81 -8.54
C PRO A 118 -6.50 0.36 -9.45
N ALA A 119 -6.23 0.15 -10.75
CA ALA A 119 -5.98 1.24 -11.69
C ALA A 119 -7.19 2.20 -11.80
N LEU A 120 -8.41 1.66 -11.93
CA LEU A 120 -9.64 2.46 -11.95
C LEU A 120 -9.82 3.22 -10.63
N LEU A 121 -9.64 2.55 -9.48
CA LEU A 121 -9.74 3.18 -8.17
C LEU A 121 -8.69 4.29 -7.98
N TYR A 122 -7.48 4.14 -8.53
CA TYR A 122 -6.46 5.20 -8.53
C TYR A 122 -6.84 6.38 -9.43
N ALA A 123 -7.41 6.14 -10.61
CA ALA A 123 -7.92 7.21 -11.48
C ALA A 123 -9.02 8.01 -10.77
N ILE A 124 -9.99 7.33 -10.13
CA ILE A 124 -11.05 7.96 -9.33
C ILE A 124 -10.44 8.73 -8.15
N ASN A 125 -9.52 8.12 -7.39
CA ASN A 125 -8.82 8.77 -6.27
C ASN A 125 -8.11 10.06 -6.70
N ASN A 126 -7.44 10.05 -7.84
CA ASN A 126 -6.75 11.22 -8.37
C ASN A 126 -7.73 12.37 -8.68
N TYR A 127 -8.90 12.05 -9.22
CA TYR A 127 -9.97 13.05 -9.43
C TYR A 127 -10.58 13.55 -8.12
N LEU A 128 -10.88 12.65 -7.18
CA LEU A 128 -11.43 12.98 -5.87
C LEU A 128 -10.50 13.90 -5.06
N LYS A 129 -9.18 13.71 -5.15
CA LYS A 129 -8.19 14.61 -4.53
C LYS A 129 -8.32 16.03 -5.04
N PHE A 130 -8.49 16.20 -6.35
CA PHE A 130 -8.63 17.52 -6.95
C PHE A 130 -9.94 18.19 -6.50
N ILE A 131 -11.06 17.47 -6.59
CA ILE A 131 -12.37 17.96 -6.11
C ILE A 131 -12.27 18.38 -4.64
N MET A 132 -11.68 17.56 -3.78
CA MET A 132 -11.55 17.91 -2.36
C MET A 132 -10.72 19.17 -2.12
N GLN A 133 -9.66 19.41 -2.90
CA GLN A 133 -8.86 20.63 -2.79
C GLN A 133 -9.57 21.88 -3.35
N LEU A 134 -10.60 21.70 -4.19
CA LEU A 134 -11.42 22.79 -4.71
C LEU A 134 -12.44 23.27 -3.68
N TYR A 135 -13.05 22.34 -2.93
CA TYR A 135 -14.13 22.65 -1.98
C TYR A 135 -13.65 22.81 -0.53
N PHE A 136 -12.55 22.18 -0.14
CA PHE A 136 -12.02 22.23 1.21
C PHE A 136 -10.62 22.85 1.23
N ASN A 137 -10.29 23.51 2.34
CA ASN A 137 -8.93 23.98 2.57
C ASN A 137 -7.94 22.79 2.52
N PRO A 138 -6.78 22.93 1.83
CA PRO A 138 -5.74 21.90 1.78
C PRO A 138 -5.36 21.30 3.15
N ALA A 139 -5.41 22.08 4.23
CA ALA A 139 -5.16 21.59 5.59
C ALA A 139 -6.22 20.56 6.03
N THR A 140 -7.50 20.88 5.85
CA THR A 140 -8.63 19.98 6.15
C THR A 140 -8.55 18.70 5.31
N VAL A 141 -8.26 18.81 4.01
CA VAL A 141 -8.11 17.65 3.11
C VAL A 141 -6.96 16.74 3.55
N LYS A 142 -5.84 17.31 4.02
CA LYS A 142 -4.73 16.55 4.58
C LYS A 142 -5.12 15.85 5.87
N MET A 143 -5.79 16.54 6.80
CA MET A 143 -6.26 15.93 8.05
C MET A 143 -7.25 14.79 7.79
N LEU A 144 -8.25 15.00 6.93
CA LEU A 144 -9.20 13.95 6.54
C LEU A 144 -8.51 12.76 5.86
N SER A 145 -7.44 13.00 5.10
CA SER A 145 -6.66 11.93 4.49
C SER A 145 -5.93 11.05 5.51
N ASN A 146 -5.73 11.49 6.76
CA ASN A 146 -5.08 10.67 7.78
C ASN A 146 -5.99 9.55 8.28
N LEU A 147 -7.32 9.73 8.23
CA LEU A 147 -8.31 8.69 8.57
C LEU A 147 -8.17 7.44 7.68
N LYS A 148 -7.57 7.59 6.49
CA LYS A 148 -7.27 6.48 5.57
C LYS A 148 -6.44 5.39 6.23
N VAL A 149 -5.61 5.72 7.24
CA VAL A 149 -4.80 4.72 7.96
C VAL A 149 -5.68 3.66 8.62
N LEU A 150 -6.75 4.07 9.32
CA LEU A 150 -7.66 3.13 9.97
C LEU A 150 -8.48 2.34 8.96
N VAL A 151 -8.99 3.02 7.91
CA VAL A 151 -9.75 2.35 6.85
C VAL A 151 -8.90 1.31 6.13
N ILE A 152 -7.63 1.61 5.84
CA ILE A 152 -6.68 0.64 5.28
C ILE A 152 -6.51 -0.56 6.21
N ALA A 153 -6.34 -0.36 7.51
CA ALA A 153 -6.18 -1.47 8.45
C ALA A 153 -7.42 -2.39 8.48
N VAL A 154 -8.61 -1.79 8.50
CA VAL A 154 -9.88 -2.52 8.40
C VAL A 154 -9.98 -3.29 7.08
N LEU A 155 -9.68 -2.64 5.96
CA LEU A 155 -9.71 -3.27 4.63
C LEU A 155 -8.67 -4.39 4.49
N LEU A 156 -7.47 -4.24 5.04
CA LEU A 156 -6.46 -5.31 5.08
C LEU A 156 -6.96 -6.52 5.88
N LYS A 157 -7.69 -6.29 6.98
CA LYS A 157 -8.30 -7.36 7.77
C LYS A 157 -9.39 -8.11 7.01
N PHE A 158 -10.22 -7.41 6.24
CA PHE A 158 -11.33 -8.05 5.50
C PHE A 158 -10.90 -8.65 4.16
N ILE A 159 -10.16 -7.90 3.33
CA ILE A 159 -9.79 -8.30 1.96
C ILE A 159 -8.63 -9.30 1.98
N MET A 160 -7.54 -8.97 2.67
CA MET A 160 -6.34 -9.81 2.72
C MET A 160 -6.36 -10.81 3.87
N ARG A 161 -7.43 -10.82 4.69
CA ARG A 161 -7.56 -11.64 5.91
C ARG A 161 -6.38 -11.49 6.87
N ARG A 162 -5.75 -10.32 6.87
CA ARG A 162 -4.63 -10.02 7.76
C ARG A 162 -5.13 -9.94 9.20
N ARG A 163 -4.49 -10.68 10.10
CA ARG A 163 -4.75 -10.56 11.54
C ARG A 163 -3.89 -9.42 12.10
N PHE A 164 -4.47 -8.69 13.05
CA PHE A 164 -3.82 -7.60 13.74
C PHE A 164 -4.01 -7.82 15.22
N SER A 165 -2.91 -7.78 15.98
CA SER A 165 -2.97 -7.84 17.44
C SER A 165 -3.55 -6.55 18.02
N ILE A 166 -4.05 -6.61 19.25
CA ILE A 166 -4.60 -5.45 19.97
C ILE A 166 -3.55 -4.32 20.03
N ILE A 167 -2.28 -4.68 20.25
CA ILE A 167 -1.14 -3.74 20.28
C ILE A 167 -0.97 -3.03 18.94
N GLN A 168 -1.21 -3.72 17.81
CA GLN A 168 -1.14 -3.12 16.48
C GLN A 168 -2.32 -2.18 16.21
N TRP A 169 -3.52 -2.49 16.71
CA TRP A 169 -4.67 -1.58 16.63
C TRP A 169 -4.44 -0.30 17.44
N GLU A 170 -3.92 -0.43 18.67
CA GLU A 170 -3.51 0.70 19.49
C GLU A 170 -2.45 1.55 18.80
N ALA A 171 -1.42 0.91 18.24
CA ALA A 171 -0.39 1.61 17.50
C ALA A 171 -0.95 2.39 16.29
N LEU A 172 -1.89 1.83 15.53
CA LEU A 172 -2.53 2.52 14.41
C LEU A 172 -3.40 3.70 14.87
N ALA A 173 -4.08 3.58 16.02
CA ALA A 173 -4.81 4.67 16.62
C ALA A 173 -3.87 5.79 17.08
N LEU A 174 -2.75 5.43 17.73
CA LEU A 174 -1.70 6.38 18.11
C LEU A 174 -1.08 7.07 16.88
N LEU A 175 -0.88 6.35 15.76
CA LEU A 175 -0.41 6.95 14.51
C LEU A 175 -1.36 8.04 14.05
N LEU A 176 -2.68 7.77 14.04
CA LEU A 176 -3.69 8.75 13.64
C LEU A 176 -3.67 9.97 14.58
N ILE A 177 -3.60 9.75 15.89
CA ILE A 177 -3.53 10.83 16.90
C ILE A 177 -2.27 11.66 16.68
N GLY A 178 -1.10 11.03 16.54
CA GLY A 178 0.18 11.71 16.33
C GLY A 178 0.19 12.57 15.08
N ILE A 179 -0.33 12.07 13.95
CA ILE A 179 -0.43 12.85 12.72
C ILE A 179 -1.42 14.02 12.89
N SER A 180 -2.54 13.81 13.59
CA SER A 180 -3.54 14.84 13.81
C SER A 180 -2.99 15.97 14.68
N VAL A 181 -2.36 15.63 15.81
CA VAL A 181 -1.69 16.58 16.72
C VAL A 181 -0.62 17.38 15.97
N ASN A 182 0.18 16.71 15.14
CA ASN A 182 1.20 17.34 14.32
C ASN A 182 0.65 18.42 13.35
N GLN A 183 -0.62 18.28 12.92
CA GLN A 183 -1.23 19.16 11.92
C GLN A 183 -2.17 20.25 12.52
N LEU A 184 -2.40 20.25 13.84
CA LEU A 184 -3.39 21.13 14.49
C LEU A 184 -3.19 22.64 14.23
N ARG A 185 -1.96 23.12 14.01
CA ARG A 185 -1.70 24.54 13.72
C ARG A 185 -2.04 24.97 12.28
N SER A 186 -2.42 24.04 11.40
CA SER A 186 -2.77 24.36 10.00
C SER A 186 -4.23 24.78 9.82
N LEU A 187 -5.04 24.78 10.89
CA LEU A 187 -6.41 25.28 10.88
C LEU A 187 -6.37 26.78 11.16
N PRO A 188 -6.83 27.65 10.23
CA PRO A 188 -7.10 29.03 10.56
C PRO A 188 -8.10 29.06 11.73
N GLU A 189 -7.78 29.81 12.78
CA GLU A 189 -8.73 30.09 13.85
C GLU A 189 -9.96 30.78 13.24
N GLY A 190 -11.12 30.12 13.32
CA GLY A 190 -12.40 30.71 12.95
C GLY A 190 -13.02 30.21 11.65
N THR A 191 -13.71 29.07 11.71
CA THR A 191 -15.03 28.94 11.06
C THR A 191 -15.86 27.88 11.78
N SER A 192 -16.32 28.22 12.99
CA SER A 192 -17.41 27.51 13.64
C SER A 192 -18.72 27.90 12.96
N ALA A 193 -19.15 27.17 11.93
CA ALA A 193 -20.55 27.13 11.48
C ALA A 193 -20.74 26.05 10.40
N MET A 194 -20.98 24.81 10.80
CA MET A 194 -21.64 23.84 9.91
C MET A 194 -23.13 23.89 10.21
N GLY A 195 -23.87 24.64 9.40
CA GLY A 195 -25.33 24.56 9.33
C GLY A 195 -25.74 23.13 8.96
N LEU A 196 -26.60 22.55 9.79
CA LEU A 196 -27.03 21.15 9.77
C LEU A 196 -27.51 20.58 8.39
N PRO A 197 -28.03 21.36 7.41
CA PRO A 197 -28.46 20.78 6.11
C PRO A 197 -27.31 20.51 5.11
N VAL A 198 -26.16 21.19 5.22
CA VAL A 198 -24.97 21.00 4.36
C VAL A 198 -24.07 19.88 4.88
N ALA A 199 -24.29 19.45 6.13
CA ALA A 199 -23.46 18.49 6.83
C ALA A 199 -23.55 17.07 6.24
N THR A 200 -24.73 16.58 5.87
CA THR A 200 -24.91 15.20 5.38
C THR A 200 -24.14 14.93 4.08
N GLY A 201 -24.22 15.85 3.11
CA GLY A 201 -23.46 15.75 1.86
C GLY A 201 -21.95 15.74 2.13
N ALA A 202 -21.46 16.62 3.00
CA ALA A 202 -20.05 16.70 3.37
C ALA A 202 -19.55 15.41 4.05
N TYR A 203 -20.36 14.76 4.89
CA TYR A 203 -20.02 13.47 5.50
C TYR A 203 -19.90 12.36 4.45
N ILE A 204 -20.84 12.28 3.50
CA ILE A 204 -20.80 11.28 2.42
C ILE A 204 -19.56 11.49 1.55
N TYR A 205 -19.28 12.73 1.13
CA TYR A 205 -18.09 13.05 0.36
C TYR A 205 -16.80 12.70 1.10
N THR A 206 -16.74 13.00 2.40
CA THR A 206 -15.60 12.65 3.25
C THR A 206 -15.41 11.14 3.34
N LEU A 207 -16.50 10.39 3.54
CA LEU A 207 -16.47 8.93 3.61
C LEU A 207 -15.96 8.32 2.30
N ILE A 208 -16.46 8.80 1.15
CA ILE A 208 -16.00 8.39 -0.18
C ILE A 208 -14.51 8.72 -0.35
N PHE A 209 -14.09 9.93 0.02
CA PHE A 209 -12.70 10.39 -0.10
C PHE A 209 -11.71 9.64 0.79
N VAL A 210 -12.15 9.11 1.92
CA VAL A 210 -11.31 8.25 2.76
C VAL A 210 -11.34 6.81 2.25
N THR A 211 -12.51 6.32 1.83
CA THR A 211 -12.70 4.91 1.46
C THR A 211 -12.08 4.57 0.12
N VAL A 212 -12.37 5.31 -0.95
CA VAL A 212 -11.87 5.00 -2.31
C VAL A 212 -10.34 4.92 -2.38
N PRO A 213 -9.56 5.88 -1.82
CA PRO A 213 -8.11 5.81 -1.88
C PRO A 213 -7.51 4.70 -1.01
N SER A 214 -8.18 4.38 0.10
CA SER A 214 -7.81 3.25 0.97
C SER A 214 -8.05 1.92 0.25
N MET A 215 -9.19 1.81 -0.42
CA MET A 215 -9.57 0.69 -1.27
C MET A 215 -8.55 0.48 -2.39
N ALA A 216 -8.19 1.54 -3.12
CA ALA A 216 -7.18 1.50 -4.17
C ALA A 216 -5.84 0.93 -3.66
N SER A 217 -5.41 1.36 -2.47
CA SER A 217 -4.14 0.94 -1.88
C SER A 217 -4.14 -0.54 -1.48
N VAL A 218 -5.21 -0.99 -0.80
CA VAL A 218 -5.32 -2.38 -0.34
C VAL A 218 -5.55 -3.34 -1.50
N PHE A 219 -6.39 -2.98 -2.48
CA PHE A 219 -6.58 -3.82 -3.67
C PHE A 219 -5.33 -3.89 -4.54
N ASN A 220 -4.52 -2.83 -4.61
CA ASN A 220 -3.26 -2.88 -5.34
C ASN A 220 -2.26 -3.82 -4.67
N GLU A 221 -2.12 -3.75 -3.35
CA GLU A 221 -1.33 -4.71 -2.58
C GLU A 221 -1.83 -6.14 -2.78
N TYR A 222 -3.15 -6.36 -2.69
CA TYR A 222 -3.76 -7.66 -2.93
C TYR A 222 -3.46 -8.19 -4.33
N ALA A 223 -3.67 -7.38 -5.38
CA ALA A 223 -3.49 -7.80 -6.76
C ALA A 223 -2.03 -8.10 -7.10
N MET A 224 -1.09 -7.24 -6.66
CA MET A 224 0.35 -7.47 -6.86
C MET A 224 0.84 -8.73 -6.16
N LYS A 225 0.39 -8.97 -4.92
CA LYS A 225 0.77 -10.15 -4.13
C LYS A 225 0.05 -11.42 -4.56
N SER A 226 -1.15 -11.32 -5.12
CA SER A 226 -1.85 -12.48 -5.71
C SER A 226 -1.07 -13.09 -6.87
N GLN A 227 -0.27 -12.27 -7.57
CA GLN A 227 0.53 -12.68 -8.73
C GLN A 227 2.02 -12.51 -8.48
N TYR A 228 2.49 -12.86 -7.27
CA TYR A 228 3.84 -12.60 -6.81
C TYR A 228 4.94 -13.10 -7.76
N ASP A 229 4.71 -14.22 -8.45
CA ASP A 229 5.65 -14.86 -9.40
C ASP A 229 5.87 -14.04 -10.68
N THR A 230 4.96 -13.12 -11.02
CA THR A 230 5.11 -12.25 -12.19
C THR A 230 6.16 -11.17 -11.87
N SER A 231 6.98 -10.73 -12.83
CA SER A 231 7.92 -9.65 -12.56
C SER A 231 7.19 -8.34 -12.19
N ILE A 232 7.78 -7.54 -11.29
CA ILE A 232 7.16 -6.26 -10.88
C ILE A 232 7.00 -5.29 -12.05
N TYR A 233 7.97 -5.27 -12.97
CA TYR A 233 7.94 -4.38 -14.12
C TYR A 233 6.79 -4.73 -15.05
N LEU A 234 6.51 -6.02 -15.25
CA LEU A 234 5.37 -6.45 -16.07
C LEU A 234 4.03 -6.10 -15.42
N GLN A 235 3.89 -6.33 -14.11
CA GLN A 235 2.69 -5.89 -13.36
C GLN A 235 2.50 -4.37 -13.46
N ASN A 236 3.59 -3.61 -13.36
CA ASN A 236 3.57 -2.15 -13.46
C ASN A 236 3.20 -1.67 -14.87
N VAL A 237 3.64 -2.34 -15.94
CA VAL A 237 3.19 -2.03 -17.31
C VAL A 237 1.67 -2.14 -17.41
N PHE A 238 1.06 -3.21 -16.89
CA PHE A 238 -0.40 -3.37 -16.92
C PHE A 238 -1.11 -2.38 -16.01
N LEU A 239 -0.68 -2.24 -14.75
CA LEU A 239 -1.30 -1.34 -13.79
C LEU A 239 -1.29 0.11 -14.27
N TYR A 240 -0.12 0.61 -14.69
CA TYR A 240 0.02 1.98 -15.17
C TYR A 240 -0.59 2.15 -16.57
N GLY A 241 -0.56 1.12 -17.41
CA GLY A 241 -1.21 1.11 -18.72
C GLY A 241 -2.73 1.30 -18.59
N TYR A 242 -3.39 0.50 -17.75
CA TYR A 242 -4.81 0.69 -17.44
C TYR A 242 -5.07 2.05 -16.80
N GLY A 243 -4.19 2.51 -15.91
CA GLY A 243 -4.27 3.84 -15.32
C GLY A 243 -4.22 4.96 -16.36
N ALA A 244 -3.30 4.89 -17.30
CA ALA A 244 -3.17 5.85 -18.41
C ALA A 244 -4.41 5.85 -19.29
N ILE A 245 -4.97 4.67 -19.62
CA ILE A 245 -6.22 4.55 -20.39
C ILE A 245 -7.38 5.22 -19.64
N PHE A 246 -7.57 4.95 -18.35
CA PHE A 246 -8.66 5.56 -17.59
C PHE A 246 -8.51 7.08 -17.45
N ASN A 247 -7.28 7.59 -17.24
CA ASN A 247 -7.05 9.04 -17.20
C ASN A 247 -7.26 9.68 -18.58
N PHE A 248 -6.88 9.00 -19.67
CA PHE A 248 -7.15 9.47 -21.03
C PHE A 248 -8.66 9.53 -21.33
N LEU A 249 -9.41 8.49 -20.96
CA LEU A 249 -10.87 8.47 -21.07
C LEU A 249 -11.51 9.60 -20.27
N ALA A 250 -10.98 9.92 -19.08
CA ALA A 250 -11.46 11.06 -18.29
C ALA A 250 -11.21 12.40 -19.02
N ILE A 251 -10.05 12.57 -19.66
CA ILE A 251 -9.77 13.76 -20.49
C ILE A 251 -10.76 13.84 -21.66
N LEU A 252 -10.98 12.74 -22.39
CA LEU A 252 -11.95 12.70 -23.49
C LEU A 252 -13.37 13.06 -23.01
N GLY A 253 -13.79 12.54 -21.86
CA GLY A 253 -15.06 12.90 -21.23
C GLY A 253 -15.17 14.40 -20.96
N THR A 254 -14.09 15.05 -20.49
CA THR A 254 -14.10 16.51 -20.30
C THR A 254 -14.16 17.29 -21.61
N VAL A 255 -13.53 16.81 -22.68
CA VAL A 255 -13.61 17.44 -24.01
C VAL A 255 -15.02 17.37 -24.57
N VAL A 256 -15.70 16.23 -24.41
CA VAL A 256 -17.09 16.07 -24.87
C VAL A 256 -18.03 17.02 -24.12
N VAL A 257 -17.80 17.24 -22.82
CA VAL A 257 -18.68 18.08 -21.99
C VAL A 257 -18.36 19.58 -22.09
N LYS A 258 -17.08 19.96 -22.14
CA LYS A 258 -16.62 21.37 -22.08
C LYS A 258 -16.13 21.92 -23.43
N GLY A 259 -16.08 21.08 -24.47
CA GLY A 259 -15.64 21.44 -25.81
C GLY A 259 -14.14 21.24 -26.08
N PRO A 260 -13.72 21.35 -27.36
CA PRO A 260 -12.35 21.08 -27.82
C PRO A 260 -11.27 21.96 -27.19
N SER A 261 -11.64 23.17 -26.75
CA SER A 261 -10.75 24.12 -26.08
C SER A 261 -10.23 23.63 -24.72
N SER A 262 -10.79 22.56 -24.16
CA SER A 262 -10.30 21.92 -22.94
C SER A 262 -9.20 20.87 -23.20
N PHE A 263 -8.88 20.56 -24.46
CA PHE A 263 -7.84 19.60 -24.85
C PHE A 263 -6.44 20.22 -24.88
N ASN A 264 -6.03 20.86 -23.78
CA ASN A 264 -4.70 21.45 -23.66
C ASN A 264 -3.86 20.63 -22.69
N ILE A 265 -3.36 19.49 -23.15
CA ILE A 265 -2.56 18.57 -22.33
C ILE A 265 -1.21 19.22 -21.99
N LEU A 266 -0.58 19.94 -22.92
CA LEU A 266 0.79 20.45 -22.73
C LEU A 266 0.87 21.93 -22.31
N GLU A 267 -0.27 22.60 -22.12
CA GLU A 267 -0.29 24.02 -21.76
C GLU A 267 0.04 24.23 -20.28
N GLY A 268 0.87 25.24 -20.00
CA GLY A 268 1.21 25.65 -18.63
C GLY A 268 2.28 24.80 -17.92
N HIS A 269 2.96 23.88 -18.62
CA HIS A 269 4.06 23.10 -18.01
C HIS A 269 5.36 23.89 -17.98
N SER A 270 5.70 24.40 -16.79
CA SER A 270 7.02 24.93 -16.49
C SER A 270 8.04 23.79 -16.29
N LYS A 271 9.34 24.12 -16.26
CA LYS A 271 10.39 23.17 -15.85
C LYS A 271 10.13 22.58 -14.46
N ALA A 272 9.58 23.37 -13.53
CA ALA A 272 9.19 22.91 -12.20
C ALA A 272 8.03 21.92 -12.24
N THR A 273 7.03 22.16 -13.10
CA THR A 273 5.90 21.24 -13.32
C THR A 273 6.38 19.89 -13.85
N MET A 274 7.36 19.89 -14.77
CA MET A 274 7.96 18.65 -15.27
C MET A 274 8.69 17.86 -14.16
N LEU A 275 9.47 18.55 -13.32
CA LEU A 275 10.12 17.90 -12.15
C LEU A 275 9.08 17.36 -11.16
N LEU A 276 7.98 18.07 -10.94
CA LEU A 276 6.85 17.61 -10.14
C LEU A 276 6.22 16.34 -10.72
N ILE A 277 6.02 16.27 -12.04
CA ILE A 277 5.51 15.08 -12.73
C ILE A 277 6.45 13.89 -12.52
N PHE A 278 7.75 14.06 -12.73
CA PHE A 278 8.74 13.00 -12.52
C PHE A 278 8.80 12.54 -11.06
N ASN A 279 8.76 13.46 -10.10
CA ASN A 279 8.75 13.12 -8.67
C ASN A 279 7.51 12.31 -8.29
N ASN A 280 6.31 12.71 -8.75
CA ASN A 280 5.08 11.96 -8.50
C ASN A 280 5.08 10.60 -9.22
N ALA A 281 5.64 10.50 -10.42
CA ALA A 281 5.83 9.23 -11.11
C ALA A 281 6.75 8.30 -10.31
N ALA A 282 7.88 8.81 -9.83
CA ALA A 282 8.82 8.07 -8.97
C ALA A 282 8.14 7.62 -7.67
N GLN A 283 7.34 8.47 -7.01
CA GLN A 283 6.55 8.08 -5.83
C GLN A 283 5.58 6.93 -6.15
N GLY A 284 4.92 6.98 -7.32
CA GLY A 284 4.01 5.92 -7.78
C GLY A 284 4.72 4.60 -8.10
N ILE A 285 5.93 4.68 -8.65
CA ILE A 285 6.80 3.52 -8.88
C ILE A 285 7.24 2.94 -7.55
N LEU A 286 7.82 3.74 -6.66
CA LEU A 286 8.26 3.30 -5.33
C LEU A 286 7.10 2.68 -4.54
N SER A 287 5.91 3.26 -4.65
CA SER A 287 4.67 2.72 -4.08
C SER A 287 4.38 1.29 -4.53
N SER A 288 4.59 0.94 -5.79
CA SER A 288 4.40 -0.44 -6.28
C SER A 288 5.37 -1.43 -5.62
N PHE A 289 6.62 -1.01 -5.39
CA PHE A 289 7.59 -1.83 -4.69
C PHE A 289 7.19 -2.05 -3.23
N PHE A 290 6.64 -1.04 -2.55
CA PHE A 290 6.04 -1.23 -1.22
C PHE A 290 4.91 -2.25 -1.23
N PHE A 291 4.00 -2.15 -2.20
CA PHE A 291 2.84 -3.04 -2.27
C PHE A 291 3.20 -4.47 -2.65
N LYS A 292 4.28 -4.68 -3.41
CA LYS A 292 4.75 -6.01 -3.75
C LYS A 292 5.63 -6.64 -2.66
N TYR A 293 6.63 -5.91 -2.19
CA TYR A 293 7.69 -6.46 -1.34
C TYR A 293 7.55 -6.13 0.15
N ALA A 294 6.68 -5.18 0.50
CA ALA A 294 6.44 -4.77 1.87
C ALA A 294 4.93 -4.73 2.17
N ASP A 295 4.49 -3.81 3.03
CA ASP A 295 3.10 -3.65 3.47
C ASP A 295 2.62 -2.23 3.20
N THR A 296 1.33 -2.05 2.87
CA THR A 296 0.71 -0.72 2.80
C THR A 296 0.85 0.03 4.13
N ILE A 297 0.85 -0.66 5.27
CA ILE A 297 1.06 -0.02 6.58
C ILE A 297 2.47 0.52 6.73
N LEU A 298 3.50 -0.24 6.32
CA LEU A 298 4.89 0.24 6.35
C LEU A 298 5.06 1.48 5.47
N LYS A 299 4.44 1.48 4.28
CA LYS A 299 4.38 2.65 3.40
C LYS A 299 3.73 3.87 4.10
N LYS A 300 2.67 3.66 4.90
CA LYS A 300 2.04 4.74 5.65
C LYS A 300 2.95 5.31 6.73
N TYR A 301 3.62 4.47 7.52
CA TYR A 301 4.63 4.94 8.47
C TYR A 301 5.76 5.70 7.79
N SER A 302 6.26 5.16 6.68
CA SER A 302 7.31 5.78 5.85
C SER A 302 6.92 7.19 5.41
N SER A 303 5.74 7.34 4.81
CA SER A 303 5.26 8.63 4.34
C SER A 303 5.00 9.62 5.48
N THR A 304 4.53 9.15 6.65
CA THR A 304 4.41 10.00 7.85
C THR A 304 5.78 10.50 8.32
N VAL A 305 6.76 9.61 8.43
CA VAL A 305 8.14 9.96 8.82
C VAL A 305 8.75 10.95 7.82
N ALA A 306 8.55 10.73 6.52
CA ALA A 306 8.95 11.66 5.47
C ALA A 306 8.41 13.08 5.71
N THR A 307 7.11 13.20 6.00
CA THR A 307 6.49 14.51 6.26
C THR A 307 7.01 15.18 7.52
N ILE A 308 7.35 14.41 8.56
CA ILE A 308 8.00 14.92 9.77
C ILE A 308 9.39 15.49 9.41
N PHE A 309 10.22 14.72 8.71
CA PHE A 309 11.55 15.19 8.28
C PHE A 309 11.47 16.44 7.42
N THR A 310 10.47 16.51 6.53
CA THR A 310 10.21 17.69 5.70
C THR A 310 9.88 18.91 6.55
N GLY A 311 9.06 18.73 7.59
CA GLY A 311 8.73 19.79 8.54
C GLY A 311 9.95 20.30 9.32
N ILE A 312 10.80 19.39 9.78
CA ILE A 312 12.06 19.73 10.49
C ILE A 312 13.02 20.45 9.54
N ALA A 313 13.23 19.92 8.33
CA ALA A 313 14.10 20.54 7.33
C ALA A 313 13.61 21.93 6.94
N SER A 314 12.29 22.11 6.78
CA SER A 314 11.69 23.41 6.53
C SER A 314 11.95 24.40 7.68
N ALA A 315 11.77 23.97 8.93
CA ALA A 315 12.07 24.80 10.08
C ALA A 315 13.56 25.19 10.18
N ALA A 316 14.46 24.25 9.89
CA ALA A 316 15.91 24.50 9.91
C ALA A 316 16.38 25.44 8.79
N LEU A 317 15.83 25.30 7.58
CA LEU A 317 16.21 26.09 6.41
C LEU A 317 15.58 27.48 6.38
N PHE A 318 14.33 27.61 6.83
CA PHE A 318 13.56 28.85 6.78
C PHE A 318 13.38 29.55 8.13
N GLY A 319 13.97 28.99 9.21
CA GLY A 319 13.94 29.59 10.55
C GLY A 319 12.55 29.61 11.21
N HIS A 320 11.62 28.76 10.77
CA HIS A 320 10.28 28.70 11.37
C HIS A 320 10.32 28.08 12.78
N THR A 321 9.57 28.65 13.72
CA THR A 321 9.47 28.12 15.08
C THR A 321 8.75 26.77 15.10
N LEU A 322 9.45 25.71 15.51
CA LEU A 322 8.84 24.40 15.75
C LEU A 322 7.86 24.49 16.92
N THR A 323 6.67 23.95 16.71
CA THR A 323 5.58 24.05 17.67
C THR A 323 5.62 22.91 18.68
N ILE A 324 5.15 23.13 19.90
CA ILE A 324 5.03 22.05 20.90
C ILE A 324 4.17 20.91 20.35
N ASN A 325 3.09 21.22 19.65
CA ASN A 325 2.22 20.24 19.00
C ASN A 325 2.96 19.40 17.95
N PHE A 326 3.88 20.02 17.20
CA PHE A 326 4.72 19.31 16.24
C PHE A 326 5.65 18.32 16.95
N MET A 327 6.32 18.74 18.03
CA MET A 327 7.20 17.87 18.82
C MET A 327 6.45 16.72 19.52
N LEU A 328 5.26 17.00 20.07
CA LEU A 328 4.38 15.98 20.64
C LEU A 328 3.91 14.99 19.57
N GLY A 329 3.47 15.48 18.41
CA GLY A 329 3.05 14.66 17.28
C GLY A 329 4.16 13.70 16.82
N ILE A 330 5.39 14.20 16.69
CA ILE A 330 6.57 13.38 16.38
C ILE A 330 6.75 12.25 17.39
N SER A 331 6.74 12.59 18.68
CA SER A 331 6.96 11.63 19.76
C SER A 331 5.91 10.50 19.72
N ILE A 332 4.63 10.85 19.55
CA ILE A 332 3.52 9.89 19.44
C ILE A 332 3.69 8.99 18.21
N VAL A 333 4.08 9.54 17.06
CA VAL A 333 4.30 8.76 15.83
C VAL A 333 5.43 7.74 16.01
N PHE A 334 6.54 8.11 16.65
CA PHE A 334 7.65 7.19 16.90
C PHE A 334 7.29 6.10 17.91
N ILE A 335 6.55 6.44 18.97
CA ILE A 335 6.03 5.45 19.93
C ILE A 335 5.12 4.44 19.22
N SER A 336 4.18 4.95 18.41
CA SER A 336 3.29 4.13 17.57
C SER A 336 4.08 3.19 16.64
N MET A 337 5.08 3.71 15.94
CA MET A 337 5.91 2.93 15.03
C MET A 337 6.66 1.82 15.77
N HIS A 338 7.29 2.14 16.90
CA HIS A 338 7.98 1.17 17.74
C HIS A 338 7.03 0.09 18.24
N GLN A 339 5.85 0.48 18.75
CA GLN A 339 4.82 -0.44 19.24
C GLN A 339 4.33 -1.39 18.13
N PHE A 340 4.07 -0.88 16.93
CA PHE A 340 3.58 -1.68 15.79
C PHE A 340 4.58 -2.74 15.33
N PHE A 341 5.88 -2.39 15.26
CA PHE A 341 6.93 -3.28 14.77
C PHE A 341 7.64 -4.07 15.86
N SER A 342 7.28 -3.86 17.13
CA SER A 342 7.88 -4.55 18.28
C SER A 342 7.75 -6.09 18.18
N PRO A 343 8.75 -6.85 18.69
CA PRO A 343 8.66 -8.31 18.76
C PRO A 343 7.44 -8.80 19.55
N LEU A 344 7.04 -8.08 20.60
CA LEU A 344 5.87 -8.40 21.43
C LEU A 344 4.56 -8.38 20.61
N ALA A 345 4.43 -7.40 19.70
CA ALA A 345 3.28 -7.34 18.80
C ALA A 345 3.23 -8.54 17.83
N LYS A 346 4.38 -9.11 17.45
CA LYS A 346 4.48 -10.29 16.58
C LYS A 346 4.13 -11.58 17.32
N VAL A 347 4.64 -11.78 18.53
CA VAL A 347 4.33 -12.98 19.34
C VAL A 347 2.84 -13.09 19.62
N LYS A 348 2.19 -11.97 19.95
CA LYS A 348 0.74 -11.95 20.21
C LYS A 348 -0.08 -12.24 18.95
N ASP A 349 0.39 -11.77 17.79
CA ASP A 349 -0.23 -12.07 16.50
C ASP A 349 -0.09 -13.57 16.14
N GLU A 350 1.08 -14.17 16.39
CA GLU A 350 1.32 -15.62 16.19
C GLU A 350 0.45 -16.50 17.11
N GLN A 351 0.35 -16.17 18.40
CA GLN A 351 -0.54 -16.88 19.32
C GLN A 351 -2.01 -16.80 18.89
N GLN A 352 -2.46 -15.59 18.52
CA GLN A 352 -3.84 -15.38 18.06
C GLN A 352 -4.11 -16.11 16.74
N ASN A 353 -3.08 -16.24 15.90
CA ASN A 353 -3.15 -17.02 14.67
C ASN A 353 -3.32 -18.52 14.94
N GLY A 354 -2.54 -19.08 15.86
CA GLY A 354 -2.62 -20.49 16.26
C GLY A 354 -3.99 -20.86 16.85
N ILE A 355 -4.52 -20.06 17.76
CA ILE A 355 -5.83 -20.31 18.40
C ILE A 355 -6.97 -20.33 17.37
N THR A 356 -6.92 -19.43 16.39
CA THR A 356 -7.96 -19.37 15.34
C THR A 356 -7.83 -20.52 14.35
N GLU A 357 -6.61 -20.94 13.98
CA GLU A 357 -6.41 -22.13 13.14
C GLU A 357 -6.97 -23.39 13.82
N LEU A 358 -6.75 -23.54 15.13
CA LEU A 358 -7.34 -24.62 15.94
C LEU A 358 -8.88 -24.56 15.93
N ARG A 359 -9.49 -23.38 15.98
CA ARG A 359 -10.94 -23.22 15.92
C ARG A 359 -11.54 -23.56 14.55
N ASP A 360 -10.82 -23.26 13.47
CA ASP A 360 -11.24 -23.46 12.08
C ASP A 360 -11.05 -24.91 11.57
N VAL A 361 -10.38 -25.77 12.35
CA VAL A 361 -10.24 -27.20 12.03
C VAL A 361 -11.59 -27.91 12.25
N PRO A 362 -12.08 -28.69 11.27
CA PRO A 362 -13.30 -29.49 11.44
C PRO A 362 -13.21 -30.37 12.69
N GLU A 363 -14.25 -30.43 13.51
CA GLU A 363 -14.30 -31.20 14.76
C GLU A 363 -13.72 -32.62 14.62
N LYS A 364 -14.04 -33.33 13.52
CA LYS A 364 -13.50 -34.67 13.23
C LYS A 364 -11.96 -34.71 13.14
N LEU A 365 -11.30 -33.66 12.65
CA LEU A 365 -9.84 -33.60 12.57
C LEU A 365 -9.19 -33.20 13.91
N LYS A 366 -9.89 -32.44 14.77
CA LYS A 366 -9.39 -32.11 16.12
C LYS A 366 -9.23 -33.36 16.97
N TYR A 367 -10.19 -34.30 16.88
CA TYR A 367 -10.12 -35.60 17.54
C TYR A 367 -8.93 -36.43 17.06
N VAL A 368 -8.65 -36.46 15.75
CA VAL A 368 -7.49 -37.21 15.21
C VAL A 368 -6.15 -36.58 15.63
N LEU A 369 -6.07 -35.25 15.72
CA LEU A 369 -4.90 -34.54 16.20
C LEU A 369 -4.67 -34.75 17.71
N SER A 370 -5.74 -34.74 18.53
CA SER A 370 -5.62 -35.04 19.96
C SER A 370 -5.24 -36.50 20.23
N LEU A 371 -5.76 -37.45 19.44
CA LEU A 371 -5.36 -38.87 19.50
C LEU A 371 -3.91 -39.10 19.05
N SER A 372 -3.43 -38.39 18.03
CA SER A 372 -2.03 -38.48 17.58
C SER A 372 -1.07 -37.90 18.63
N LEU A 373 -1.44 -36.81 19.31
CA LEU A 373 -0.64 -36.23 20.39
C LEU A 373 -0.58 -37.14 21.63
N SER A 374 -1.67 -37.84 21.98
CA SER A 374 -1.66 -38.85 23.05
C SER A 374 -0.85 -40.11 22.71
N HIS A 375 -0.77 -40.51 21.44
CA HIS A 375 0.02 -41.68 21.03
C HIS A 375 1.54 -41.44 21.00
N THR A 376 2.00 -40.18 20.95
CA THR A 376 3.43 -39.85 21.05
C THR A 376 3.99 -39.89 22.48
N HIS A 377 3.14 -40.00 23.50
CA HIS A 377 3.57 -40.09 24.91
C HIS A 377 3.50 -41.50 25.52
N THR A 378 3.10 -42.52 24.76
CA THR A 378 2.95 -43.91 25.24
C THR A 378 3.88 -44.93 24.59
N HIS A 379 4.98 -44.49 23.96
CA HIS A 379 6.05 -45.38 23.47
C HIS A 379 7.43 -44.99 24.00
N THR A 380 7.58 -44.82 25.31
CA THR A 380 8.86 -44.94 26.02
C THR A 380 8.60 -45.46 27.42
N LEU A 381 8.58 -46.78 27.59
CA LEU A 381 8.60 -47.61 28.82
C LEU A 381 8.07 -48.97 28.34
N THR A 382 8.82 -50.03 28.06
CA THR A 382 10.01 -50.66 28.65
C THR A 382 10.51 -51.72 27.61
N PRO A 383 11.66 -52.39 27.81
CA PRO A 383 11.53 -53.74 28.35
C PRO A 383 12.59 -54.09 29.40
N SER A 384 12.12 -54.90 30.34
CA SER A 384 12.84 -55.85 31.19
C SER A 384 14.11 -56.44 30.57
N GLY A 385 15.23 -56.34 31.29
CA GLY A 385 16.47 -57.07 31.07
C GLY A 385 17.02 -57.60 32.39
N GLN A 386 17.21 -58.91 32.45
CA GLN A 386 17.46 -59.73 33.64
C GLN A 386 18.77 -59.39 34.38
N SER A 387 18.68 -59.38 35.71
CA SER A 387 19.83 -59.54 36.61
C SER A 387 20.20 -61.02 36.68
N VAL A 388 21.31 -61.41 36.06
CA VAL A 388 21.98 -62.69 36.33
C VAL A 388 23.28 -62.40 37.08
N ARG A 389 23.31 -62.86 38.33
CA ARG A 389 24.48 -62.99 39.18
C ARG A 389 25.09 -64.35 38.84
N ASN A 390 26.40 -64.43 38.53
CA ASN A 390 27.20 -65.63 38.79
C ASN A 390 28.69 -65.30 38.87
N SER A 391 29.31 -65.91 39.86
CA SER A 391 30.71 -65.83 40.28
C SER A 391 31.62 -66.82 39.54
N PHE A 392 32.92 -66.62 39.73
CA PHE A 392 34.07 -67.52 39.53
C PHE A 392 34.70 -67.65 38.14
N GLY A 393 36.02 -67.43 38.12
CA GLY A 393 36.93 -67.60 36.99
C GLY A 393 38.05 -66.58 37.04
#